data_AF-A0A0U2W102-F1
#
_entry.id   AF-A0A0U2W102-F1
#
_cell.length_a   1.000
_cell.length_b   1.000
_cell.length_c   1.000
_cell.angle_alpha   90.00
_cell.angle_beta   90.00
_cell.angle_gamma   90.00
#
_symmetry.space_group_name_H-M   'P 1'
#
loop_
_entity.id
_entity.type
_entity.pdbx_description
1 polymer ?
#
loop_
_entity_poly.entity_id
_entity_poly.type
_entity_poly.pdbx_seq_one_letter_code
_entity_poly.pdbx_strand_id
1 'polypeptide(L)'
;MYIQYNMDQLCLPMEQQTESGYEVRLRHYRSRECTGCPLKDACTKAKGNREIRVSLKYLRYKRQTREKLRSEEGYALSVRRMIEPESVFGQMKNNRNFRRPDFAACPK
;
A
#
# COMPACT_ATOMS: atom_id res chain seq x y z
N MET A 1 -1.86 28.65 3.12
CA MET A 1 -3.02 28.78 2.21
C MET A 1 -3.58 27.40 1.96
N TYR A 2 -4.43 26.98 2.89
CA TYR A 2 -5.07 25.68 2.90
C TYR A 2 -6.14 25.67 1.81
N ILE A 3 -5.95 24.84 0.78
CA ILE A 3 -7.00 24.53 -0.18
C ILE A 3 -7.98 23.61 0.55
N GLN A 4 -8.78 24.19 1.44
CA GLN A 4 -10.04 23.66 1.92
C GLN A 4 -11.04 23.79 0.77
N TYR A 5 -10.94 22.90 -0.23
CA TYR A 5 -12.05 22.68 -1.15
C TYR A 5 -12.67 21.33 -0.82
N ASN A 6 -13.77 21.37 -0.06
CA ASN A 6 -14.98 20.60 -0.30
C ASN A 6 -14.78 19.27 -1.05
N MET A 7 -14.12 18.30 -0.41
CA MET A 7 -13.91 16.94 -0.92
C MET A 7 -15.05 16.00 -0.53
N ASP A 8 -16.18 16.52 -0.02
CA ASP A 8 -17.23 15.68 0.55
C ASP A 8 -18.31 15.24 -0.45
N GLN A 9 -18.39 15.85 -1.65
CA GLN A 9 -19.51 15.62 -2.57
C GLN A 9 -19.28 14.60 -3.71
N LEU A 10 -18.09 14.00 -3.83
CA LEU A 10 -17.79 12.99 -4.88
C LEU A 10 -17.17 11.70 -4.30
N CYS A 11 -17.31 11.49 -2.99
CA CYS A 11 -16.80 10.33 -2.28
C CYS A 11 -17.85 9.21 -2.23
N LEU A 12 -17.99 8.43 -3.30
CA LEU A 12 -18.78 7.21 -3.21
C LEU A 12 -17.97 6.11 -2.50
N PRO A 13 -18.47 5.52 -1.40
CA PRO A 13 -17.87 4.33 -0.82
C PRO A 13 -18.06 3.16 -1.79
N MET A 14 -16.95 2.54 -2.20
CA MET A 14 -16.95 1.38 -3.07
C MET A 14 -16.49 0.16 -2.27
N GLU A 15 -17.22 -0.94 -2.41
CA GLU A 15 -16.83 -2.23 -1.85
C GLU A 15 -16.27 -3.10 -2.97
N GLN A 16 -15.10 -3.69 -2.75
CA GLN A 16 -14.45 -4.60 -3.69
C GLN A 16 -14.07 -5.87 -2.97
N GLN A 17 -14.31 -7.02 -3.61
CA GLN A 17 -13.83 -8.30 -3.14
C GLN A 17 -12.50 -8.63 -3.79
N THR A 18 -11.52 -9.01 -2.98
CA THR A 18 -10.25 -9.56 -3.47
C THR A 18 -10.43 -11.02 -3.91
N GLU A 19 -9.52 -11.53 -4.73
CA GLU A 19 -9.52 -12.95 -5.16
C GLU A 19 -9.50 -13.92 -3.97
N SER A 20 -8.92 -13.49 -2.85
CA SER A 20 -8.89 -14.19 -1.56
C SER A 20 -10.19 -14.10 -0.75
N GLY A 21 -11.25 -13.46 -1.26
CA GLY A 21 -12.55 -13.32 -0.59
C GLY A 21 -12.64 -12.21 0.47
N TYR A 22 -11.59 -11.39 0.65
CA TYR A 22 -11.66 -10.26 1.59
C TYR A 22 -12.34 -9.05 0.98
N GLU A 23 -13.29 -8.49 1.73
CA GLU A 23 -13.98 -7.24 1.40
C GLU A 23 -13.11 -6.03 1.75
N VAL A 24 -12.87 -5.18 0.76
CA VAL A 24 -12.10 -3.95 0.87
C VAL A 24 -13.01 -2.77 0.61
N ARG A 25 -13.15 -1.90 1.63
CA ARG A 25 -13.81 -0.61 1.50
C ARG A 25 -12.83 0.44 0.97
N LEU A 26 -13.16 1.00 -0.18
CA LEU A 26 -12.38 2.00 -0.89
C LEU A 26 -13.16 3.31 -0.99
N ARG A 27 -12.47 4.42 -0.79
CA ARG A 27 -12.98 5.75 -1.14
C ARG A 27 -12.54 6.08 -2.56
N HIS A 28 -13.49 6.36 -3.43
CA HIS A 28 -13.22 6.85 -4.79
C HIS A 28 -13.31 8.37 -4.80
N TYR A 29 -12.25 9.01 -5.27
CA TYR A 29 -12.17 10.45 -5.47
C TYR A 29 -12.03 10.72 -6.95
N ARG A 30 -12.94 11.50 -7.52
CA ARG A 30 -12.91 11.90 -8.92
C ARG A 30 -12.91 13.40 -9.06
N SER A 31 -12.02 13.93 -9.90
CA SER A 31 -12.05 15.34 -10.29
C SER A 31 -13.25 15.61 -11.20
N ARG A 32 -13.90 16.77 -11.01
CA ARG A 32 -15.10 17.17 -11.77
C ARG A 32 -14.81 17.20 -13.26
N GLU A 33 -13.83 18.00 -13.69
CA GLU A 33 -13.40 18.09 -15.09
C GLU A 33 -11.90 18.36 -15.18
N CYS A 34 -11.21 17.67 -16.08
CA CYS A 34 -9.77 17.86 -16.34
C CYS A 34 -9.46 18.25 -17.80
N THR A 35 -10.49 18.63 -18.56
CA THR A 35 -10.37 19.09 -19.95
C THR A 35 -9.77 20.49 -19.99
N GLY A 36 -8.58 20.64 -20.59
CA GLY A 36 -7.91 21.94 -20.76
C GLY A 36 -6.99 22.37 -19.61
N CYS A 37 -6.66 21.50 -18.66
CA CYS A 37 -5.73 21.86 -17.58
C CYS A 37 -4.29 21.95 -18.11
N PRO A 38 -3.58 23.09 -17.95
CA PRO A 38 -2.20 23.24 -18.43
C PRO A 38 -1.19 22.35 -17.69
N LEU A 39 -1.55 21.90 -16.48
CA LEU A 39 -0.75 21.01 -15.65
C LEU A 39 -1.17 19.54 -15.80
N LYS A 40 -2.00 19.18 -16.79
CA LYS A 40 -2.50 17.80 -16.96
C LYS A 40 -1.35 16.80 -17.08
N ASP A 41 -0.30 17.14 -17.83
CA ASP A 41 0.85 16.27 -18.05
C ASP A 41 1.64 15.97 -16.75
N ALA A 42 1.72 16.94 -15.84
CA ALA A 42 2.36 16.76 -14.53
C ALA A 42 1.41 16.13 -13.50
N CYS A 43 0.10 16.38 -13.61
CA CYS A 43 -0.89 15.98 -12.61
C CYS A 43 -1.34 14.52 -12.76
N THR A 44 -1.57 14.04 -14.00
CA THR A 44 -2.08 12.69 -14.26
C THR A 44 -1.68 12.13 -15.62
N LYS A 45 -1.29 10.85 -15.63
CA LYS A 45 -1.11 10.06 -16.87
C LYS A 45 -2.41 9.47 -17.43
N ALA A 46 -3.55 9.73 -16.78
CA ALA A 46 -4.84 9.21 -17.22
C ALA A 46 -5.36 9.98 -18.43
N LYS A 47 -5.99 9.26 -19.39
CA LYS A 47 -6.58 9.88 -20.58
C LYS A 47 -7.74 10.84 -20.22
N GLY A 48 -8.54 10.47 -19.21
CA GLY A 48 -9.71 11.22 -18.74
C GLY A 48 -9.46 12.06 -17.48
N ASN A 49 -10.48 12.11 -16.61
CA ASN A 49 -10.39 12.81 -15.32
C ASN A 49 -9.48 12.05 -14.35
N ARG A 50 -8.87 12.80 -13.42
CA ARG A 50 -8.12 12.22 -12.31
C ARG A 50 -9.07 11.42 -11.41
N GLU A 51 -8.77 10.14 -11.25
CA GLU A 51 -9.43 9.26 -10.30
C GLU A 51 -8.41 8.68 -9.33
N ILE A 52 -8.78 8.61 -8.05
CA ILE A 52 -7.94 8.04 -7.00
C ILE A 52 -8.82 7.12 -6.14
N ARG A 53 -8.37 5.88 -5.96
CA ARG A 53 -8.99 4.93 -5.03
C ARG A 53 -8.08 4.77 -3.82
N VAL A 54 -8.61 5.02 -2.63
CA VAL A 54 -7.83 4.93 -1.39
C VAL A 54 -8.54 4.08 -0.35
N SER A 55 -7.83 3.08 0.17
CA SER A 55 -8.25 2.32 1.35
C SER A 55 -7.70 2.99 2.62
N LEU A 56 -8.59 3.51 3.46
CA LEU A 56 -8.17 4.11 4.74
C LEU A 56 -7.61 3.06 5.71
N LYS A 57 -8.21 1.87 5.73
CA LYS A 57 -7.77 0.75 6.57
C LYS A 57 -6.35 0.32 6.19
N TYR A 58 -6.06 0.24 4.90
CA TYR A 58 -4.73 -0.06 4.39
C TYR A 58 -3.70 1.00 4.82
N LEU A 59 -4.02 2.29 4.67
CA LEU A 59 -3.12 3.37 5.09
C LEU A 59 -2.81 3.33 6.59
N ARG A 60 -3.80 3.00 7.42
CA ARG A 60 -3.62 2.81 8.86
C ARG A 60 -2.63 1.69 9.15
N TYR A 61 -2.80 0.52 8.52
CA TYR A 61 -1.87 -0.60 8.72
C TYR A 61 -0.48 -0.29 8.20
N LYS A 62 -0.36 0.36 7.03
CA LYS A 62 0.93 0.79 6.48
C LYS A 62 1.69 1.70 7.45
N ARG A 63 0.97 2.59 8.14
CA ARG A 63 1.55 3.46 9.17
C ARG A 63 2.05 2.66 10.38
N GLN A 64 1.21 1.78 10.93
CA GLN A 64 1.58 0.93 12.07
C GLN A 64 2.80 0.03 11.75
N THR A 65 2.84 -0.55 10.55
CA THR A 65 3.99 -1.35 10.11
C THR A 65 5.26 -0.51 10.02
N ARG A 66 5.18 0.72 9.48
CA ARG A 66 6.34 1.63 9.42
C ARG A 66 6.83 2.03 10.80
N GLU A 67 5.93 2.29 11.75
CA GLU A 67 6.28 2.59 13.15
C GLU A 67 7.00 1.40 13.79
N LYS A 68 6.47 0.18 13.64
CA LYS A 68 7.09 -1.05 14.15
C LYS A 68 8.44 -1.36 13.50
N LEU A 69 8.60 -1.08 12.20
CA LEU A 69 9.88 -1.30 11.51
C LEU A 69 10.95 -0.29 11.92
N ARG A 70 10.54 0.90 12.39
CA ARG A 70 11.45 1.96 12.85
C ARG A 70 11.76 1.89 14.34
N SER A 71 11.06 1.05 15.11
CA SER A 71 11.37 0.85 16.53
C SER A 71 12.71 0.14 16.71
N GLU A 72 13.32 0.31 17.87
CA GLU A 72 14.57 -0.38 18.23
C GLU A 72 14.42 -1.90 18.19
N GLU A 73 13.26 -2.42 18.59
CA GLU A 73 12.91 -3.84 18.45
C GLU A 73 12.90 -4.29 17.00
N GLY A 74 12.30 -3.50 16.09
CA GLY A 74 12.29 -3.77 14.65
C GLY A 74 13.69 -3.80 14.06
N TYR A 75 14.55 -2.88 14.50
CA TYR A 75 15.96 -2.86 14.11
C TYR A 75 16.72 -4.08 14.64
N ALA A 76 16.57 -4.42 15.92
CA ALA A 76 17.21 -5.58 16.53
C ALA A 76 16.79 -6.90 15.86
N LEU A 77 15.51 -7.04 15.51
CA LEU A 77 15.00 -8.17 14.72
C LEU A 77 15.59 -8.21 13.32
N SER A 78 15.74 -7.06 12.65
CA SER A 78 16.38 -6.98 11.33
C SER A 78 17.84 -7.42 11.38
N VAL A 79 18.59 -6.99 12.38
CA VAL A 79 19.99 -7.41 12.58
C VAL A 79 20.07 -8.91 12.89
N ARG A 80 19.19 -9.43 13.75
CA ARG A 80 19.15 -10.87 14.07
C ARG A 80 18.86 -11.73 12.84
N ARG A 81 17.95 -11.31 11.96
CA ARG A 81 17.64 -12.01 10.69
C ARG A 81 18.84 -12.09 9.75
N MET A 82 19.77 -11.12 9.79
CA MET A 82 20.98 -11.15 8.96
C MET A 82 22.00 -12.18 9.46
N ILE A 83 22.00 -12.48 10.76
CA ILE A 83 22.99 -13.33 11.42
C ILE A 83 22.49 -14.78 11.56
N GLU A 84 21.18 -14.99 11.72
CA GLU A 84 20.60 -16.34 11.73
C GLU A 84 21.02 -17.10 10.45
N PRO A 85 21.56 -18.33 10.57
CA PRO A 85 22.07 -19.08 9.43
C PRO A 85 20.92 -19.61 8.58
N GLU A 86 20.31 -18.71 7.79
CA GLU A 86 19.28 -19.07 6.82
C GLU A 86 19.77 -20.11 5.80
N SER A 87 21.09 -20.20 5.59
CA SER A 87 21.73 -21.14 4.66
C SER A 87 21.56 -22.60 5.08
N VAL A 88 21.68 -22.92 6.38
CA VAL A 88 21.48 -24.29 6.90
C VAL A 88 20.01 -24.70 6.77
N PHE A 89 19.09 -23.77 7.06
CA PHE A 89 17.67 -23.98 6.85
C PHE A 89 17.26 -23.92 5.38
N GLY A 90 18.08 -23.34 4.50
CA GLY A 90 17.84 -23.26 3.05
C GLY A 90 17.85 -24.64 2.41
N GLN A 91 18.83 -25.47 2.78
CA GLN A 91 18.92 -26.88 2.36
C GLN A 91 17.69 -27.67 2.84
N MET A 92 17.31 -27.55 4.12
CA MET A 92 16.11 -28.21 4.67
C MET A 92 14.80 -27.72 4.06
N LYS A 93 14.67 -26.42 3.76
CA LYS A 93 13.47 -25.83 3.14
C LYS A 93 13.32 -26.26 1.69
N ASN A 94 14.41 -26.31 0.93
CA ASN A 94 14.41 -26.79 -0.45
C ASN A 94 14.07 -28.28 -0.52
N ASN A 95 14.66 -29.10 0.37
CA ASN A 95 14.46 -30.55 0.40
C ASN A 95 13.06 -30.96 0.90
N ARG A 96 12.29 -30.04 1.50
CA ARG A 96 10.92 -30.29 1.99
C ARG A 96 9.86 -29.43 1.29
N ASN A 97 10.21 -28.78 0.17
CA ASN A 97 9.31 -27.92 -0.64
C ASN A 97 8.61 -26.79 0.15
N PHE A 98 9.17 -26.31 1.26
CA PHE A 98 8.60 -25.19 1.99
C PHE A 98 8.87 -23.88 1.24
N ARG A 99 7.84 -23.33 0.58
CA ARG A 99 7.91 -22.02 -0.06
C ARG A 99 7.91 -20.93 1.01
N ARG A 100 8.78 -19.92 0.88
CA ARG A 100 8.69 -18.71 1.70
C ARG A 100 7.36 -18.01 1.35
N PRO A 101 6.49 -17.66 2.31
CA PRO A 101 5.44 -16.70 2.03
C PRO A 101 6.12 -15.35 1.77
N ASP A 102 5.97 -14.84 0.54
CA ASP A 102 6.52 -13.56 0.12
C ASP A 102 5.81 -12.43 0.84
N PHE A 103 6.28 -12.07 2.03
CA PHE A 103 5.96 -10.79 2.65
C PHE A 103 6.71 -9.70 1.89
N ALA A 104 6.11 -9.21 0.81
CA ALA A 104 6.64 -8.09 0.04
C ALA A 104 6.97 -6.91 0.98
N ALA A 105 8.20 -6.40 0.87
CA ALA A 105 8.64 -5.24 1.64
C ALA A 105 7.68 -4.05 1.38
N CYS A 106 7.34 -3.33 2.44
CA CYS A 106 6.47 -2.17 2.35
C CYS A 106 7.10 -1.14 1.37
N PRO A 107 6.45 -0.79 0.25
CA PRO A 107 7.01 0.18 -0.69
C PRO A 107 7.18 1.53 0.02
N LYS A 108 8.41 2.07 -0.08
CA LYS A 108 8.87 3.29 0.59
C LYS A 108 7.90 4.46 0.37
#